data_AF-X1HAH1-F1
#
_entry.id   AF-X1HAH1-F1
#
_cell.length_a   1.000
_cell.length_b   1.000
_cell.length_c   1.000
_cell.angle_alpha   90.00
_cell.angle_beta   90.00
_cell.angle_gamma   90.00
#
_symmetry.space_group_name_H-M   'P 1'
#
loop_
_entity.id
_entity.type
_entity.pdbx_description
1 polymer ?
#
loop_
_entity_poly.entity_id
_entity_poly.type
_entity_poly.pdbx_seq_one_letter_code
_entity_poly.pdbx_strand_id
1 'polypeptide(L)'
;IDLIAGAFVKMGFASSKPIDVKGVKVAPIDVLMKLVRQPVDTFFTETEATVKLPSDRVHSMVIEVKGAKSGEDVKYTLSRLPATTEANLGFYRRFGTTSIFVAIPAIVGAKMCIEGDADRGIIAPECLDPIKFLKMMAAMGAPAKFHEVCSREVSIS
;
A
#
# COMPACT_ATOMS: atom_id res chain seq x y z
N ILE A 1 -12.44 4.73 11.30
CA ILE A 1 -13.22 5.51 10.30
C ILE A 1 -12.99 6.98 10.60
N ASP A 2 -12.59 7.78 9.61
CA ASP A 2 -12.40 9.23 9.76
C ASP A 2 -13.75 9.92 9.91
N LEU A 3 -13.97 10.59 11.06
CA LEU A 3 -15.25 11.22 11.41
C LEU A 3 -15.58 12.42 10.51
N ILE A 4 -14.55 13.17 10.08
CA ILE A 4 -14.70 14.35 9.25
C ILE A 4 -15.08 13.93 7.83
N ALA A 5 -14.36 12.95 7.27
CA ALA A 5 -14.71 12.37 5.98
C ALA A 5 -16.13 11.78 6.00
N GLY A 6 -16.49 11.07 7.08
CA GLY A 6 -17.84 10.53 7.28
C GLY A 6 -18.93 11.60 7.29
N ALA A 7 -18.67 12.77 7.88
CA ALA A 7 -19.61 13.89 7.87
C ALA A 7 -19.84 14.44 6.45
N PHE A 8 -18.78 14.66 5.67
CA PHE A 8 -18.91 15.12 4.28
C PHE A 8 -19.68 14.14 3.40
N VAL A 9 -19.42 12.84 3.56
CA VAL A 9 -20.18 11.80 2.86
C VAL A 9 -21.66 11.87 3.23
N LYS A 10 -21.99 11.94 4.52
CA LYS A 10 -23.38 12.03 5.00
C LYS A 10 -24.11 13.29 4.54
N MET A 11 -23.39 14.40 4.38
CA MET A 11 -23.92 15.65 3.84
C MET A 11 -24.07 15.64 2.30
N GLY A 12 -23.70 14.55 1.62
CA GLY A 12 -23.83 14.41 0.18
C GLY A 12 -22.67 14.99 -0.64
N PHE A 13 -21.62 15.49 0.00
CA PHE A 13 -20.44 16.05 -0.68
C PHE A 13 -19.59 15.01 -1.40
N ALA A 14 -19.81 13.71 -1.15
CA ALA A 14 -19.16 12.64 -1.90
C ALA A 14 -19.90 12.27 -3.21
N SER A 15 -21.03 12.92 -3.52
CA SER A 15 -21.83 12.63 -4.71
C SER A 15 -21.22 13.22 -5.97
N SER A 16 -21.13 12.40 -7.04
CA SER A 16 -20.83 12.85 -8.41
C SER A 16 -22.08 13.28 -9.20
N LYS A 17 -23.28 13.09 -8.64
CA LYS A 17 -24.53 13.48 -9.32
C LYS A 17 -24.70 15.00 -9.27
N PRO A 18 -24.88 15.69 -10.40
CA PRO A 18 -25.08 17.14 -10.43
C PRO A 18 -26.36 17.54 -9.70
N ILE A 19 -26.26 18.56 -8.85
CA ILE A 19 -27.37 19.24 -8.20
C ILE A 19 -27.51 20.65 -8.75
N ASP A 20 -28.71 21.23 -8.67
CA ASP A 20 -28.92 22.63 -9.01
C ASP A 20 -28.54 23.51 -7.81
N VAL A 21 -27.61 24.44 -8.05
CA VAL A 21 -27.24 25.48 -7.09
C VAL A 21 -27.43 26.83 -7.78
N LYS A 22 -28.59 27.46 -7.56
CA LYS A 22 -28.96 28.75 -8.14
C LYS A 22 -28.92 28.75 -9.69
N GLY A 23 -29.44 27.70 -10.32
CA GLY A 23 -29.50 27.54 -11.77
C GLY A 23 -28.21 27.00 -12.41
N VAL A 24 -27.18 26.72 -11.62
CA VAL A 24 -25.92 26.11 -12.08
C VAL A 24 -25.87 24.65 -11.64
N LYS A 25 -25.61 23.74 -12.57
CA LYS A 25 -25.40 22.32 -12.27
C LYS A 25 -23.99 22.11 -11.72
N VAL A 26 -23.88 21.61 -10.49
CA VAL A 26 -22.61 21.36 -9.81
C VAL A 26 -22.62 19.95 -9.20
N ALA A 27 -21.54 19.19 -9.39
CA ALA A 27 -21.35 17.95 -8.64
C ALA A 27 -20.74 18.28 -7.27
N PRO A 28 -21.37 17.88 -6.14
CA PRO A 28 -20.86 18.19 -4.80
C PRO A 28 -19.42 17.76 -4.55
N ILE A 29 -18.99 16.64 -5.15
CA ILE A 29 -17.61 16.16 -5.05
C ILE A 29 -16.60 17.14 -5.64
N ASP A 30 -16.92 17.85 -6.72
CA ASP A 30 -15.99 18.81 -7.33
C ASP A 30 -15.74 20.01 -6.41
N VAL A 31 -16.78 20.44 -5.69
CA VAL A 31 -16.67 21.50 -4.68
C VAL A 31 -15.81 21.03 -3.52
N LEU A 32 -16.06 19.82 -2.99
CA LEU A 32 -15.27 19.28 -1.89
C LEU A 32 -13.80 19.16 -2.29
N MET A 33 -13.50 18.60 -3.46
CA MET A 33 -12.14 18.43 -3.96
C MET A 33 -11.43 19.77 -4.18
N LYS A 34 -12.16 20.86 -4.44
CA LYS A 34 -11.57 22.20 -4.54
C LYS A 34 -11.25 22.82 -3.18
N LEU A 35 -11.96 22.44 -2.12
CA LEU A 35 -11.79 22.97 -0.76
C LEU A 35 -10.73 22.20 0.04
N VAL A 36 -10.58 20.90 -0.17
CA VAL A 36 -9.61 20.08 0.56
C VAL A 36 -8.19 20.22 -0.02
N ARG A 37 -7.19 19.98 0.83
CA ARG A 37 -5.80 19.86 0.38
C ARG A 37 -5.72 18.73 -0.64
N GLN A 38 -5.19 19.02 -1.83
CA GLN A 38 -4.98 18.02 -2.86
C GLN A 38 -4.00 16.95 -2.35
N PRO A 39 -4.30 15.66 -2.55
CA PRO A 39 -3.48 14.56 -2.00
C PRO A 39 -2.17 14.33 -2.78
N VAL A 40 -1.83 15.20 -3.73
CA VAL A 40 -0.64 15.08 -4.58
C VAL A 40 0.58 15.73 -3.93
N ASP A 41 1.76 15.34 -4.39
CA ASP A 41 3.05 15.99 -4.12
C ASP A 41 3.55 15.97 -2.67
N THR A 42 2.87 15.28 -1.75
CA THR A 42 3.34 15.19 -0.35
C THR A 42 4.75 14.60 -0.26
N PHE A 43 5.11 13.68 -1.16
CA PHE A 43 6.45 13.10 -1.23
C PHE A 43 7.53 14.11 -1.67
N PHE A 44 7.18 15.15 -2.45
CA PHE A 44 8.12 16.23 -2.81
C PHE A 44 8.42 17.16 -1.63
N THR A 45 7.58 17.14 -0.60
CA THR A 45 7.76 17.98 0.60
C THR A 45 8.48 17.27 1.75
N GLU A 46 8.87 16.01 1.55
CA GLU A 46 9.64 15.26 2.54
C GLU A 46 11.06 15.84 2.68
N THR A 47 11.55 15.90 3.92
CA THR A 47 12.93 16.27 4.25
C THR A 47 13.47 15.30 5.29
N GLU A 48 14.79 15.26 5.50
CA GLU A 48 15.35 14.45 6.60
C GLU A 48 14.74 14.83 7.97
N ALA A 49 14.43 16.11 8.19
CA ALA A 49 13.86 16.59 9.44
C ALA A 49 12.43 16.06 9.65
N THR A 50 11.60 16.09 8.60
CA THR A 50 10.21 15.61 8.69
C THR A 50 10.15 14.08 8.79
N VAL A 51 11.05 13.36 8.11
CA VAL A 51 11.11 11.90 8.14
C VAL A 51 11.56 11.35 9.50
N LYS A 52 12.32 12.15 10.28
CA LYS A 52 12.74 11.79 11.65
C LYS A 52 11.62 11.92 12.68
N LEU A 53 10.53 12.61 12.34
CA LEU A 53 9.38 12.72 13.23
C LEU A 53 8.55 11.43 13.17
N PRO A 54 7.91 11.01 14.27
CA PRO A 54 6.90 9.97 14.21
C PRO A 54 5.85 10.30 13.16
N SER A 55 5.60 9.38 12.24
CA SER A 55 4.59 9.61 11.21
C SER A 55 3.20 9.70 11.85
N ASP A 56 2.41 10.67 11.42
CA ASP A 56 0.97 10.76 11.67
C ASP A 56 0.18 9.68 10.90
N ARG A 57 0.85 8.93 10.03
CA ARG A 57 0.29 7.87 9.19
C ARG A 57 0.89 6.52 9.55
N VAL A 58 0.03 5.58 9.87
CA VAL A 58 0.40 4.20 10.19
C VAL A 58 -0.01 3.32 9.00
N HIS A 59 0.97 2.80 8.27
CA HIS A 59 0.74 1.84 7.19
C HIS A 59 1.15 0.45 7.65
N SER A 60 0.17 -0.37 7.99
CA SER A 60 0.34 -1.80 8.23
C SER A 60 -0.37 -2.61 7.16
N MET A 61 0.12 -3.82 6.92
CA MET A 61 -0.52 -4.79 6.02
C MET A 61 -0.60 -6.11 6.76
N VAL A 62 -1.76 -6.76 6.69
CA VAL A 62 -1.97 -8.12 7.20
C VAL A 62 -2.53 -8.95 6.06
N ILE A 63 -1.90 -10.09 5.79
CA ILE A 63 -2.31 -11.06 4.78
C ILE A 63 -2.65 -12.33 5.53
N GLU A 64 -3.91 -12.76 5.44
CA GLU A 64 -4.37 -14.03 6.01
C GLU A 64 -4.65 -15.00 4.88
N VAL A 65 -3.98 -16.15 4.91
CA VAL A 65 -4.15 -17.24 3.95
C VAL A 65 -4.65 -18.46 4.70
N LYS A 66 -5.83 -18.95 4.34
CA LYS A 66 -6.39 -20.21 4.84
C LYS A 66 -6.35 -21.24 3.72
N GLY A 67 -5.96 -22.46 4.04
CA GLY A 67 -5.92 -23.57 3.09
C GLY A 67 -5.60 -24.88 3.78
N ALA A 68 -5.32 -25.91 3.00
CA ALA A 68 -4.91 -27.22 3.51
C ALA A 68 -3.45 -27.50 3.13
N LYS A 69 -2.67 -28.07 4.05
CA LYS A 69 -1.31 -28.55 3.81
C LYS A 69 -1.17 -29.95 4.36
N SER A 70 -0.83 -30.91 3.49
CA SER A 70 -0.73 -32.33 3.86
C SER A 70 -2.02 -32.90 4.48
N GLY A 71 -3.19 -32.42 4.03
CA GLY A 71 -4.50 -32.88 4.52
C GLY A 71 -4.98 -32.20 5.80
N GLU A 72 -4.19 -31.31 6.41
CA GLU A 72 -4.57 -30.54 7.60
C GLU A 72 -4.91 -29.10 7.23
N ASP A 73 -5.95 -28.56 7.86
CA ASP A 73 -6.29 -27.14 7.75
C ASP A 73 -5.21 -26.29 8.43
N VAL A 74 -4.74 -25.29 7.70
CA VAL A 74 -3.70 -24.36 8.14
C VAL A 74 -4.09 -22.92 7.82
N LYS A 75 -3.77 -22.03 8.75
CA LYS A 75 -3.87 -20.58 8.54
C LYS A 75 -2.48 -19.97 8.69
N TYR A 76 -2.07 -19.24 7.66
CA TYR A 76 -0.90 -18.36 7.70
C TYR A 76 -1.38 -16.91 7.85
N THR A 77 -0.72 -16.17 8.73
CA THR A 77 -0.91 -14.72 8.90
C THR A 77 0.44 -14.06 8.72
N LEU A 78 0.58 -13.24 7.68
CA LEU A 78 1.74 -12.42 7.42
C LEU A 78 1.40 -10.97 7.78
N SER A 79 2.13 -10.40 8.73
CA SER A 79 1.94 -9.03 9.19
C SER A 79 3.17 -8.19 8.86
N ARG A 80 2.98 -7.10 8.14
CA ARG A 80 3.99 -6.07 7.93
C ARG A 80 3.66 -4.87 8.81
N LEU A 81 4.51 -4.66 9.81
CA LEU A 81 4.41 -3.50 10.69
C LEU A 81 4.86 -2.22 9.94
N PRO A 82 4.42 -1.04 10.42
CA PRO A 82 4.93 0.23 9.93
C PRO A 82 6.46 0.27 9.98
N ALA A 83 7.06 0.94 9.00
CA ALA A 83 8.49 1.18 9.01
C ALA A 83 8.87 2.07 10.21
N THR A 84 9.98 1.75 10.88
CA THR A 84 10.51 2.60 11.94
C THR A 84 11.06 3.90 11.35
N THR A 85 11.26 4.90 12.20
CA THR A 85 11.88 6.18 11.81
C THR A 85 13.25 5.95 11.15
N GLU A 86 14.06 5.03 11.65
CA GLU A 86 15.37 4.68 11.08
C GLU A 86 15.23 4.06 9.69
N ALA A 87 14.25 3.17 9.51
CA ALA A 87 13.99 2.57 8.20
C ALA A 87 13.52 3.62 7.19
N ASN A 88 12.62 4.53 7.59
CA ASN A 88 12.16 5.63 6.75
C ASN A 88 13.29 6.60 6.39
N LEU A 89 14.18 6.93 7.33
CA LEU A 89 15.36 7.75 7.05
C LEU A 89 16.29 7.04 6.06
N GLY A 90 16.45 5.72 6.18
CA GLY A 90 17.18 4.90 5.21
C GLY A 90 16.58 4.96 3.81
N PHE A 91 15.25 4.88 3.70
CA PHE A 91 14.56 5.01 2.42
C PHE A 91 14.71 6.42 1.83
N TYR A 92 14.47 7.46 2.63
CA TYR A 92 14.59 8.84 2.18
C TYR A 92 16.00 9.15 1.66
N ARG A 93 17.05 8.75 2.38
CA ARG A 93 18.44 8.97 1.93
C ARG A 93 18.78 8.26 0.63
N ARG A 94 18.15 7.10 0.39
CA ARG A 94 18.43 6.28 -0.80
C ARG A 94 17.60 6.70 -2.02
N PHE A 95 16.36 7.10 -1.81
CA PHE A 95 15.37 7.29 -2.87
C PHE A 95 14.82 8.70 -2.97
N GLY A 96 15.17 9.60 -2.04
CA GLY A 96 14.59 10.93 -1.91
C GLY A 96 13.16 10.93 -1.34
N THR A 97 12.61 9.77 -0.99
CA THR A 97 11.28 9.65 -0.39
C THR A 97 11.12 8.37 0.44
N THR A 98 10.16 8.38 1.37
CA THR A 98 9.64 7.22 2.10
C THR A 98 8.55 6.46 1.34
N SER A 99 7.94 7.08 0.32
CA SER A 99 6.81 6.55 -0.45
C SER A 99 7.24 5.55 -1.54
N ILE A 100 7.98 4.51 -1.13
CA ILE A 100 8.67 3.59 -2.06
C ILE A 100 7.87 2.33 -2.41
N PHE A 101 6.85 1.98 -1.63
CA PHE A 101 6.19 0.67 -1.69
C PHE A 101 5.25 0.47 -2.88
N VAL A 102 5.06 1.49 -3.72
CA VAL A 102 4.38 1.36 -5.03
C VAL A 102 5.41 1.35 -6.16
N ALA A 103 6.35 2.30 -6.14
CA ALA A 103 7.35 2.48 -7.19
C ALA A 103 8.35 1.31 -7.27
N ILE A 104 8.86 0.84 -6.13
CA ILE A 104 9.85 -0.24 -6.11
C ILE A 104 9.29 -1.55 -6.68
N PRO A 105 8.11 -2.06 -6.24
CA PRO A 105 7.49 -3.22 -6.86
C PRO A 105 7.27 -3.07 -8.37
N ALA A 106 6.82 -1.90 -8.83
CA ALA A 106 6.63 -1.63 -10.26
C ALA A 106 7.96 -1.72 -11.05
N ILE A 107 9.04 -1.16 -10.50
CA ILE A 107 10.39 -1.24 -11.09
C ILE A 107 10.88 -2.70 -11.13
N VAL A 108 10.71 -3.46 -10.04
CA VAL A 108 11.09 -4.88 -10.02
C VAL A 108 10.32 -5.68 -11.06
N GLY A 109 8.99 -5.53 -11.11
CA GLY A 109 8.15 -6.22 -12.09
C GLY A 109 8.59 -5.91 -13.52
N ALA A 110 8.83 -4.63 -13.83
CA ALA A 110 9.34 -4.23 -15.14
C ALA A 110 10.71 -4.85 -15.46
N LYS A 111 11.64 -4.91 -14.49
CA LYS A 111 12.94 -5.57 -14.66
C LYS A 111 12.79 -7.06 -14.95
N MET A 112 11.97 -7.77 -14.18
CA MET A 112 11.71 -9.19 -14.41
C MET A 112 11.15 -9.46 -15.82
N CYS A 113 10.24 -8.60 -16.30
CA CYS A 113 9.74 -8.70 -17.67
C CYS A 113 10.83 -8.52 -18.73
N ILE A 114 11.75 -7.56 -18.53
CA ILE A 114 12.84 -7.27 -19.48
C ILE A 114 13.92 -8.36 -19.45
N GLU A 115 14.22 -8.89 -18.27
CA GLU A 115 15.24 -9.93 -18.05
C GLU A 115 14.78 -11.33 -18.51
N GLY A 116 13.51 -11.47 -18.91
CA GLY A 116 12.93 -12.76 -19.34
C GLY A 116 12.51 -13.66 -18.19
N ASP A 117 12.36 -13.10 -16.99
CA ASP A 117 11.92 -13.79 -15.76
C ASP A 117 10.41 -13.77 -15.56
N ALA A 118 9.67 -13.42 -16.61
CA ALA A 118 8.23 -13.41 -16.63
C ALA A 118 7.73 -13.96 -17.97
N ASP A 119 6.56 -14.59 -17.93
CA ASP A 119 5.89 -15.06 -19.14
C ASP A 119 5.49 -13.91 -20.07
N ARG A 120 5.42 -14.19 -21.37
CA ARG A 120 4.94 -13.23 -22.36
C ARG A 120 3.41 -13.16 -22.33
N GLY A 121 2.88 -11.94 -22.42
CA GLY A 121 1.45 -11.69 -22.53
C GLY A 121 0.94 -10.76 -21.45
N ILE A 122 -0.34 -10.89 -21.11
CA ILE A 122 -0.94 -10.19 -19.98
C ILE A 122 -0.68 -11.05 -18.75
N ILE A 123 0.19 -10.56 -17.88
CA ILE A 123 0.57 -11.24 -16.64
C ILE A 123 0.13 -10.42 -15.43
N ALA A 124 -0.23 -11.13 -14.38
CA ALA A 124 -0.51 -10.54 -13.07
C ALA A 124 0.68 -10.78 -12.12
N PRO A 125 0.79 -10.04 -11.01
CA PRO A 125 1.93 -10.17 -10.08
C PRO A 125 2.13 -11.59 -9.54
N GLU A 126 1.06 -12.36 -9.35
CA GLU A 126 1.08 -13.76 -8.91
C GLU A 126 1.69 -14.73 -9.93
N CYS A 127 1.86 -14.29 -11.19
CA CYS A 127 2.54 -15.07 -12.22
C CYS A 127 4.07 -14.94 -12.15
N LEU A 128 4.61 -14.01 -11.36
CA LEU A 128 6.05 -13.82 -11.19
C LEU A 128 6.59 -14.77 -10.11
N ASP A 129 7.86 -15.18 -10.22
CA ASP A 129 8.55 -15.86 -9.11
C ASP A 129 8.59 -14.93 -7.88
N PRO A 130 7.86 -15.26 -6.80
CA PRO A 130 7.71 -14.36 -5.67
C PRO A 130 9.01 -14.20 -4.88
N ILE A 131 9.85 -15.24 -4.81
CA ILE A 131 11.10 -15.21 -4.06
C ILE A 131 12.13 -14.35 -4.79
N LYS A 132 12.23 -14.49 -6.11
CA LYS A 132 13.09 -13.64 -6.94
C LYS A 132 12.65 -12.20 -6.86
N PHE A 133 11.36 -11.92 -6.99
CA PHE A 133 10.79 -10.59 -6.85
C PHE A 133 11.16 -9.92 -5.51
N LEU A 134 10.92 -10.61 -4.40
CA LEU A 134 11.23 -10.09 -3.05
C LEU A 134 12.73 -9.91 -2.82
N LYS A 135 13.59 -10.79 -3.36
CA LYS A 135 15.05 -10.64 -3.32
C LYS A 135 15.51 -9.42 -4.10
N MET A 136 14.95 -9.18 -5.29
CA MET A 136 15.24 -7.98 -6.10
C MET A 136 14.83 -6.71 -5.36
N MET A 137 13.65 -6.67 -4.72
CA MET A 137 13.25 -5.55 -3.86
C MET A 137 14.27 -5.29 -2.73
N ALA A 138 14.70 -6.35 -2.04
CA ALA A 138 15.70 -6.24 -0.98
C ALA A 138 17.05 -5.71 -1.50
N ALA A 139 17.53 -6.22 -2.64
CA ALA A 139 18.77 -5.77 -3.28
C ALA A 139 18.71 -4.28 -3.68
N MET A 140 17.53 -3.80 -4.08
CA MET A 140 17.32 -2.37 -4.38
C MET A 140 17.21 -1.50 -3.13
N GLY A 141 17.26 -2.06 -1.91
CA GLY A 141 17.26 -1.31 -0.65
C GLY A 141 15.90 -1.23 0.04
N ALA A 142 14.93 -2.02 -0.40
CA ALA A 142 13.56 -2.01 0.09
C ALA A 142 13.11 -3.42 0.54
N PRO A 143 13.77 -4.02 1.56
CA PRO A 143 13.41 -5.36 2.00
C PRO A 143 11.99 -5.41 2.57
N ALA A 144 11.19 -6.36 2.08
CA ALA A 144 9.90 -6.67 2.67
C ALA A 144 10.10 -7.57 3.89
N LYS A 145 9.90 -7.02 5.09
CA LYS A 145 9.96 -7.76 6.35
C LYS A 145 8.55 -8.08 6.80
N PHE A 146 8.26 -9.37 6.97
CA PHE A 146 7.00 -9.87 7.48
C PHE A 146 7.22 -10.57 8.81
N HIS A 147 6.26 -10.42 9.72
CA HIS A 147 6.07 -11.31 10.85
C HIS A 147 5.09 -12.39 10.43
N GLU A 148 5.52 -13.65 10.45
CA GLU A 148 4.73 -14.80 10.05
C GLU A 148 4.23 -15.58 11.27
N VAL A 149 2.94 -15.89 11.27
CA VAL A 149 2.31 -16.80 12.25
C VAL A 149 1.59 -17.90 11.48
N CYS A 150 1.94 -19.16 11.76
CA CYS A 150 1.25 -20.34 11.26
C CYS A 150 0.44 -20.96 12.41
N SER A 151 -0.87 -21.08 12.25
CA SER A 151 -1.75 -21.76 13.21
C SER A 151 -2.45 -22.95 12.56
N ARG A 152 -2.63 -24.02 13.33
CA ARG A 152 -3.39 -25.22 12.95
C ARG A 152 -4.40 -25.54 14.03
N GLU A 153 -5.55 -26.05 13.64
CA GLU A 153 -6.54 -26.59 14.56
C GLU A 153 -6.30 -28.10 14.68
N VAL A 154 -6.19 -28.60 15.90
CA VAL A 154 -5.91 -30.02 16.17
C VAL A 154 -7.02 -30.54 17.08
N SER A 155 -7.70 -31.59 16.64
CA SER A 155 -8.66 -32.32 17.46
C SER A 155 -8.06 -33.66 17.88
N ILE A 156 -8.09 -33.96 19.17
CA ILE A 156 -7.70 -35.27 19.72
C ILE A 156 -9.01 -36.00 20.06
N SER A 157 -9.26 -37.12 19.38
CA SER A 157 -10.39 -38.03 19.62
C SER A 157 -9.94 -39.30 20.32
#